data_AF-A0AAP5TA60-F1
#
_entry.id   AF-A0AAP5TA60-F1
#
_cell.length_a   1.000
_cell.length_b   1.000
_cell.length_c   1.000
_cell.angle_alpha   90.00
_cell.angle_beta   90.00
_cell.angle_gamma   90.00
#
_symmetry.space_group_name_H-M   'P 1'
#
loop_
_entity.id
_entity.type
_entity.pdbx_description
1 polymer ?
#
loop_
_entity_poly.entity_id
_entity_poly.type
_entity_poly.pdbx_seq_one_letter_code
_entity_poly.pdbx_strand_id
1 'polypeptide(L)' 'MAADQTIKPRQVGNSTVLTVPANIKLDKNARYFVTKGPNGEIVFMPKLKNPFKDPKLLKQISSQKSEFEDVKMIGREKDE' A
#
# COMPACT_ATOMS: atom_id res chain seq x y z
N MET A 1 4.46 -32.03 4.54
CA MET A 1 5.60 -31.72 3.67
C MET A 1 5.13 -30.70 2.66
N ALA A 2 5.60 -29.45 2.74
CA ALA A 2 5.34 -28.50 1.65
C ALA A 2 6.11 -29.01 0.44
N ALA A 3 5.41 -29.34 -0.64
CA ALA A 3 6.07 -29.66 -1.91
C ALA A 3 6.98 -28.48 -2.27
N ASP A 4 8.19 -28.78 -2.72
CA ASP A 4 9.18 -27.79 -3.12
C ASP A 4 8.63 -26.97 -4.29
N GLN A 5 7.95 -25.85 -4.00
CA GLN A 5 7.28 -25.00 -5.00
C GLN A 5 8.32 -24.09 -5.66
N THR A 6 9.28 -24.72 -6.32
CA THR A 6 10.25 -24.04 -7.17
C THR A 6 9.63 -23.78 -8.54
N ILE A 7 9.87 -22.59 -9.08
CA ILE A 7 9.41 -22.19 -10.41
C ILE A 7 10.62 -21.71 -11.22
N LYS A 8 10.65 -22.06 -12.51
CA LYS A 8 11.67 -21.58 -13.43
C LYS A 8 11.16 -20.35 -14.17
N PRO A 9 11.94 -19.25 -14.24
CA PRO A 9 11.60 -18.11 -15.07
C PRO A 9 11.50 -18.52 -16.54
N ARG A 10 10.60 -17.88 -17.29
CA ARG A 10 10.50 -18.06 -18.75
C ARG A 10 10.59 -16.74 -19.49
N GLN A 11 11.09 -16.78 -20.72
CA GLN A 11 11.14 -15.63 -21.61
C GLN A 11 9.83 -15.54 -22.40
N VAL A 12 9.22 -14.36 -22.43
CA VAL A 12 8.03 -14.04 -23.24
C VAL A 12 8.32 -12.72 -23.96
N GLY A 13 8.59 -12.81 -25.27
CA GLY A 13 9.10 -11.69 -26.04
C GLY A 13 10.41 -11.15 -25.44
N ASN A 14 10.43 -9.86 -25.14
CA ASN A 14 11.60 -9.19 -24.53
C ASN A 14 11.57 -9.18 -22.99
N SER A 15 10.64 -9.90 -22.36
CA SER A 15 10.45 -9.88 -20.91
C SER A 15 10.69 -11.26 -20.27
N THR A 16 11.25 -11.26 -19.06
CA THR A 16 11.34 -12.44 -18.20
C THR A 16 10.12 -12.49 -17.27
N VAL A 17 9.45 -13.64 -17.20
CA VAL A 17 8.21 -13.83 -16.45
C VAL A 17 8.39 -14.93 -15.40
N LEU A 18 7.97 -14.64 -14.17
CA LEU A 18 7.84 -15.60 -13.08
C LEU A 18 6.37 -16.02 -12.96
N THR A 19 6.11 -17.31 -13.05
CA THR A 19 4.75 -17.85 -12.92
C THR A 19 4.40 -17.99 -11.44
N VAL A 20 3.25 -17.48 -11.05
CA VAL A 20 2.73 -17.64 -9.68
C VAL A 20 1.94 -18.96 -9.58
N PRO A 21 2.27 -19.82 -8.61
CA PRO A 21 1.53 -21.06 -8.35
C PRO A 21 0.02 -20.85 -8.11
N ALA A 22 -0.81 -21.81 -8.57
CA ALA A 22 -2.27 -21.68 -8.56
C ALA A 22 -2.92 -21.66 -7.17
N ASN A 23 -2.21 -22.12 -6.14
CA ASN A 23 -2.66 -22.03 -4.74
C ASN A 23 -2.65 -20.58 -4.22
N ILE A 24 -1.87 -19.69 -4.84
CA ILE A 24 -1.85 -18.27 -4.49
C ILE A 24 -2.93 -17.56 -5.30
N LYS A 25 -4.02 -17.19 -4.61
CA LYS A 25 -5.13 -16.44 -5.22
C LYS A 25 -4.70 -14.99 -5.44
N LEU A 26 -4.58 -14.60 -6.70
CA LEU A 26 -4.33 -13.21 -7.10
C LEU A 26 -5.60 -12.57 -7.64
N ASP A 27 -5.80 -11.30 -7.32
CA ASP A 27 -6.76 -10.48 -8.05
C ASP A 27 -6.21 -10.16 -9.44
N LYS A 28 -6.93 -10.59 -10.49
CA LYS A 28 -6.54 -10.42 -11.89
C LYS A 28 -6.51 -8.96 -12.32
N ASN A 29 -7.19 -8.07 -11.60
CA ASN A 29 -7.25 -6.64 -11.90
C ASN A 29 -6.25 -5.81 -11.07
N ALA A 30 -5.53 -6.45 -10.14
CA ALA A 30 -4.55 -5.76 -9.31
C ALA A 30 -3.26 -5.45 -10.10
N ARG A 31 -2.77 -4.22 -9.95
CA ARG A 31 -1.40 -3.85 -10.36
C ARG A 31 -0.47 -4.07 -9.17
N TYR A 32 0.76 -4.50 -9.43
CA TYR A 32 1.76 -4.73 -8.39
C TYR A 32 2.94 -3.78 -8.54
N PHE A 33 3.47 -3.31 -7.41
CA PHE A 33 4.81 -2.76 -7.33
C PHE A 33 5.81 -3.90 -7.24
N VAL A 34 6.90 -3.80 -8.00
CA VAL A 34 7.98 -4.79 -8.02
C VAL A 34 9.24 -4.13 -7.47
N THR A 35 9.83 -4.74 -6.45
CA THR A 35 11.06 -4.23 -5.82
C THR A 35 12.01 -5.37 -5.53
N LYS A 36 13.31 -5.06 -5.43
CA LYS A 36 14.33 -5.99 -4.99
C LYS A 36 14.60 -5.77 -3.51
N GLY A 37 14.40 -6.80 -2.70
CA GLY A 37 14.70 -6.80 -1.27
C GLY A 37 16.21 -6.84 -0.98
N PRO A 38 16.58 -6.64 0.29
CA PRO A 38 17.98 -6.57 0.70
C PRO A 38 18.77 -7.87 0.48
N ASN A 39 18.11 -9.04 0.51
CA ASN A 39 18.78 -10.33 0.27
C ASN A 39 18.53 -10.86 -1.14
N GLY A 40 18.11 -9.99 -2.07
CA GLY A 40 17.84 -10.36 -3.45
C GLY A 40 16.45 -10.94 -3.70
N GLU A 41 15.53 -10.81 -2.73
CA GLU A 41 14.13 -11.19 -2.92
C GLU A 41 13.49 -10.32 -4.00
N ILE A 42 12.57 -10.89 -4.79
CA ILE A 42 11.73 -10.11 -5.70
C ILE A 42 10.36 -10.00 -5.04
N VAL A 43 10.02 -8.80 -4.58
CA VAL A 43 8.78 -8.56 -3.83
C VAL A 43 7.75 -7.94 -4.75
N PHE A 44 6.59 -8.59 -4.84
CA PHE A 44 5.39 -8.10 -5.53
C PHE A 44 4.37 -7.64 -4.50
N MET A 45 4.12 -6.32 -4.44
CA MET A 45 3.15 -5.75 -3.51
C MET A 45 1.96 -5.17 -4.29
N PRO A 46 0.70 -5.56 -3.99
CA PRO A 46 -0.45 -5.01 -4.69
C PRO A 46 -0.55 -3.51 -4.45
N LYS A 47 -0.81 -2.76 -5.51
CA LYS A 47 -1.00 -1.32 -5.46
C LYS A 47 -2.35 -1.03 -4.83
N LEU A 48 -2.33 -0.69 -3.55
CA LEU A 48 -3.51 -0.24 -2.82
C LEU A 48 -3.82 1.22 -3.17
N LYS A 49 -5.10 1.54 -3.27
CA LYS A 49 -5.55 2.93 -3.38
C LYS A 49 -5.26 3.60 -2.04
N ASN A 50 -4.55 4.73 -2.07
CA ASN A 50 -4.30 5.50 -0.85
C ASN A 50 -5.64 6.01 -0.29
N PRO A 51 -6.06 5.59 0.92
CA PRO A 51 -7.34 5.99 1.49
C PRO A 51 -7.40 7.50 1.76
N PHE A 52 -6.27 8.14 2.09
CA PHE A 52 -6.17 9.58 2.35
C PHE A 52 -6.24 10.45 1.09
N LYS A 53 -6.20 9.84 -0.09
CA LYS A 53 -6.49 10.51 -1.36
C LYS A 53 -7.91 10.25 -1.85
N ASP A 54 -8.73 9.55 -1.06
CA ASP A 54 -10.12 9.33 -1.44
C ASP A 54 -10.94 10.61 -1.20
N PRO A 55 -11.54 11.20 -2.25
CA PRO A 55 -12.29 12.45 -2.11
C PRO A 55 -13.51 12.30 -1.18
N LYS A 56 -14.07 11.09 -1.01
CA LYS A 56 -15.15 10.87 -0.04
C LYS A 56 -14.63 10.96 1.39
N LEU A 57 -13.47 10.34 1.66
CA LEU A 57 -12.83 10.38 2.97
C LEU A 57 -12.37 11.79 3.31
N LEU A 58 -11.76 12.50 2.35
CA LEU A 58 -11.31 13.89 2.54
C LEU A 58 -12.44 14.84 2.92
N LYS A 59 -13.62 14.74 2.29
CA LYS A 59 -14.79 15.55 2.65
C LYS A 59 -15.28 15.28 4.08
N GLN A 60 -15.18 14.04 4.54
CA GLN A 60 -15.60 13.64 5.89
C GLN A 60 -14.62 14.13 6.95
N ILE A 61 -13.31 14.10 6.66
CA ILE A 61 -12.26 14.55 7.60
C ILE A 61 -12.11 16.07 7.61
N SER A 62 -12.24 16.75 6.46
CA SER A 62 -12.10 18.21 6.37
C SER A 62 -13.20 18.98 7.09
N SER A 63 -14.30 18.32 7.45
CA SER A 63 -15.43 18.92 8.18
C SER A 63 -15.24 18.86 9.70
N GLN A 64 -14.11 18.34 10.18
CA GLN A 64 -13.80 18.31 11.60
C GLN A 64 -13.42 19.72 12.07
N LYS A 65 -14.18 20.21 13.04
CA LYS A 65 -13.88 21.47 13.74
C LYS A 65 -12.94 21.16 14.90
N SER A 66 -11.93 21.98 15.14
CA SER A 66 -11.08 21.83 16.32
C SER A 66 -11.91 22.01 17.59
N GLU A 67 -11.72 21.12 18.58
CA GLU A 67 -12.32 21.27 19.90
C GLU A 67 -11.81 22.52 20.64
N PHE A 68 -10.75 23.15 20.14
CA PHE A 68 -10.11 24.33 20.73
C PHE A 68 -10.42 25.63 19.97
N GLU A 69 -11.18 25.59 18.87
CA GLU A 69 -11.50 26.80 18.07
C GLU A 69 -12.40 27.80 18.82
N ASP A 70 -13.33 27.29 19.65
CA ASP A 70 -14.28 28.13 20.40
C ASP A 70 -14.01 28.13 21.92
N VAL A 71 -12.90 27.55 22.36
CA VAL A 71 -12.57 27.45 23.78
C VAL A 71 -11.68 28.62 24.18
N LYS A 72 -12.14 29.40 25.17
CA LYS A 72 -11.34 30.46 25.77
C LYS A 72 -10.05 29.85 26.33
N MET A 73 -8.88 30.32 25.88
CA MET A 73 -7.60 29.91 26.46
C MET A 73 -7.62 30.18 27.97
N ILE A 74 -7.48 29.12 28.76
CA ILE A 74 -7.36 29.18 30.23
C ILE A 74 -5.87 29.07 30.66
N GLY A 75 -4.98 28.76 29.71
CA GLY A 75 -3.53 28.64 29.94
C GLY A 75 -2.84 29.99 30.17
N ARG A 76 -1.76 29.97 30.97
CA ARG A 76 -0.90 31.13 31.25
C ARG A 76 0.31 31.24 30.32
N GLU A 77 0.40 30.37 29.32
CA GLU A 77 1.49 30.36 28.36
C GLU A 77 1.26 31.51 27.37
N LYS A 78 2.18 32.47 27.35
CA LYS A 78 2.26 33.45 26.27
C LYS A 78 3.00 32.75 25.13
N ASP A 79 2.40 32.74 23.94
CA ASP A 79 3.13 32.41 22.72
C ASP A 79 4.27 33.43 22.57
N GLU A 80 5.50 32.94 22.65
CA GLU A 80 6.74 33.71 22.52
C GLU A 80 7.07 33.99 21.04
#